data_AF-A0A2T6F190-F1
#
_entry.id   AF-A0A2T6F190-F1
#
_cell.length_a   1.000
_cell.length_b   1.000
_cell.length_c   1.000
_cell.angle_alpha   90.00
_cell.angle_beta   90.00
_cell.angle_gamma   90.00
#
_symmetry.space_group_name_H-M   'P 1'
#
loop_
_entity.id
_entity.type
_entity.pdbx_description
1 polymer ?
#
loop_
_entity_poly.entity_id
_entity_poly.type
_entity_poly.pdbx_seq_one_letter_code
_entity_poly.pdbx_strand_id
1 'polypeptide(L)'
;MSDFPIHTAEQLIPLFSAFRKKRQLSQAALAHRVGVGQQTISQLERHPNKATVERLLRALAVLDVELVLREKQSTIANVQANQEVW
;
A
#
# COMPACT_ATOMS: atom_id res chain seq x y z
N MET A 1 -8.55 -9.13 -9.64
CA MET A 1 -8.05 -8.03 -8.78
C MET A 1 -6.60 -7.79 -9.15
N SER A 2 -6.17 -6.53 -9.29
CA SER A 2 -4.77 -6.21 -9.58
C SER A 2 -4.04 -6.05 -8.26
N ASP A 3 -2.94 -6.77 -8.09
CA ASP A 3 -2.07 -6.65 -6.93
C ASP A 3 -1.00 -5.60 -7.19
N PHE A 4 -0.73 -4.74 -6.20
CA PHE A 4 0.29 -3.71 -6.26
C PHE A 4 1.37 -4.06 -5.22
N PRO A 5 2.44 -4.78 -5.59
CA PRO A 5 3.50 -5.11 -4.66
C PRO A 5 4.19 -3.83 -4.16
N ILE A 6 4.33 -3.71 -2.84
CA ILE A 6 4.96 -2.56 -2.17
C ILE A 6 6.22 -3.06 -1.47
N HIS A 7 7.35 -2.51 -1.89
CA HIS A 7 8.69 -2.80 -1.37
C HIS A 7 9.28 -1.64 -0.58
N THR A 8 8.84 -0.40 -0.86
CA THR A 8 9.28 0.79 -0.13
C THR A 8 8.10 1.70 0.22
N ALA A 9 8.28 2.57 1.21
CA ALA A 9 7.22 3.49 1.63
C ALA A 9 6.86 4.49 0.53
N GLU A 10 7.81 4.90 -0.31
CA GLU A 10 7.63 5.87 -1.40
C GLU A 10 6.66 5.37 -2.48
N GLN A 11 6.52 4.06 -2.62
CA GLN A 11 5.53 3.46 -3.53
C GLN A 11 4.09 3.65 -3.02
N LEU A 12 3.89 3.92 -1.72
CA LEU A 12 2.56 4.17 -1.13
C LEU A 12 1.97 5.49 -1.60
N ILE A 13 2.68 6.62 -1.49
CA ILE A 13 2.93 7.45 -2.69
C ILE A 13 1.80 7.59 -3.72
N PRO A 14 2.13 7.25 -4.98
CA PRO A 14 1.19 7.36 -6.08
C PRO A 14 -0.02 6.43 -5.90
N LEU A 15 0.11 5.29 -5.21
CA LEU A 15 -1.00 4.36 -4.98
C LEU A 15 -2.11 4.99 -4.13
N PHE A 16 -1.76 5.62 -3.01
CA PHE A 16 -2.71 6.33 -2.13
C PHE A 16 -3.48 7.41 -2.88
N SER A 17 -2.75 8.25 -3.63
CA SER A 17 -3.36 9.30 -4.44
C SER A 17 -4.28 8.74 -5.52
N ALA A 18 -3.87 7.65 -6.19
CA ALA A 18 -4.67 6.99 -7.22
C ALA A 18 -5.96 6.39 -6.64
N PHE A 19 -5.89 5.65 -5.53
CA PHE A 19 -7.06 5.08 -4.87
C PHE A 19 -8.01 6.16 -4.34
N ARG A 20 -7.46 7.23 -3.74
CA ARG A 20 -8.26 8.38 -3.29
C ARG A 20 -9.02 9.04 -4.45
N LYS A 21 -8.33 9.31 -5.56
CA LYS A 21 -8.94 9.89 -6.77
C LYS A 21 -9.97 8.95 -7.40
N LYS A 22 -9.71 7.64 -7.42
CA LYS A 22 -10.67 6.61 -7.89
C LYS A 22 -11.98 6.64 -7.08
N ARG A 23 -11.90 6.96 -5.79
CA ARG A 23 -13.06 7.16 -4.90
C ARG A 23 -13.63 8.59 -4.91
N GLN A 24 -13.12 9.46 -5.79
CA GLN A 24 -13.52 10.86 -5.94
C GLN A 24 -13.40 11.69 -4.63
N LEU A 25 -12.46 11.32 -3.77
CA LEU A 25 -12.23 12.00 -2.50
C LEU A 25 -11.18 13.10 -2.66
N SER A 26 -11.43 14.28 -2.08
CA SER A 26 -10.36 15.24 -1.79
C SER A 26 -9.54 14.79 -0.59
N GLN A 27 -8.36 15.38 -0.37
CA GLN A 27 -7.57 15.11 0.84
C GLN A 27 -8.34 15.45 2.12
N ALA A 28 -9.11 16.54 2.10
CA ALA A 28 -9.93 16.97 3.23
C ALA A 28 -11.08 16.00 3.51
N ALA A 29 -11.74 15.50 2.45
CA ALA A 29 -12.82 14.51 2.59
C ALA A 29 -12.30 13.18 3.15
N LEU A 30 -11.12 12.71 2.68
CA LEU A 30 -10.47 11.54 3.26
C LEU A 30 -10.11 11.78 4.73
N ALA A 31 -9.52 12.94 5.05
CA ALA A 31 -9.13 13.28 6.41
C ALA A 31 -10.32 13.28 7.38
N HIS A 32 -11.43 13.88 6.97
CA HIS A 32 -12.67 13.88 7.73
C HIS A 32 -13.17 12.46 8.04
N ARG A 33 -13.16 11.56 7.04
CA ARG A 33 -13.58 10.16 7.22
C ARG A 33 -12.63 9.36 8.10
N VAL A 34 -11.33 9.67 8.09
CA VAL A 34 -10.32 9.05 8.96
C VAL A 34 -10.36 9.62 10.39
N GLY A 35 -11.01 10.77 10.59
CA GLY A 35 -11.07 11.46 11.90
C GLY A 35 -9.81 12.27 12.21
N VAL A 36 -9.14 12.82 11.18
CA VAL A 36 -7.91 13.61 11.30
C VAL A 36 -8.00 14.92 10.51
N GLY A 37 -7.06 15.84 10.72
CA GLY A 37 -6.96 17.06 9.91
C GLY A 37 -6.44 16.80 8.49
N GLN A 38 -6.80 17.66 7.53
CA GLN A 38 -6.33 17.55 6.13
C GLN A 38 -4.79 17.50 6.05
N GLN A 39 -4.10 18.31 6.86
CA GLN A 39 -2.64 18.33 6.91
C GLN A 39 -2.06 16.93 7.21
N THR A 40 -2.74 16.15 8.05
CA THR A 40 -2.33 14.77 8.37
C THR A 40 -2.36 13.86 7.14
N ILE A 41 -3.42 13.94 6.32
CA ILE A 41 -3.49 13.20 5.05
C ILE A 41 -2.49 13.73 4.02
N SER A 42 -2.30 15.05 3.95
CA SER A 42 -1.28 15.65 3.08
C SER A 42 0.13 15.18 3.44
N GLN A 43 0.44 15.08 4.74
CA GLN A 43 1.72 14.55 5.24
C GLN A 43 1.85 13.06 4.96
N LEU A 44 0.77 12.28 5.11
CA LEU A 44 0.75 10.85 4.75
C LEU A 44 1.05 10.66 3.26
N GLU A 45 0.44 11.46 2.38
CA GLU A 45 0.66 11.40 0.93
C GLU A 45 2.05 11.95 0.51
N ARG A 46 2.74 12.76 1.33
CA ARG A 46 4.08 13.30 0.99
C ARG A 46 5.24 12.58 1.67
N HIS A 47 5.01 12.05 2.87
CA HIS A 47 6.02 11.46 3.75
C HIS A 47 5.45 10.20 4.41
N PRO A 48 5.16 9.14 3.63
CA PRO A 48 4.55 7.92 4.13
C PRO A 48 5.42 7.21 5.17
N ASN A 49 6.75 7.40 5.13
CA ASN A 49 7.70 6.88 6.12
C ASN A 49 7.49 7.44 7.55
N LYS A 50 6.80 8.56 7.70
CA LYS A 50 6.46 9.16 9.01
C LYS A 50 5.07 8.81 9.49
N ALA A 51 4.28 8.08 8.69
CA ALA A 51 2.95 7.66 9.08
C ALA A 51 3.02 6.48 10.03
N THR A 52 2.12 6.45 11.02
CA THR A 52 1.91 5.25 11.82
C THR A 52 1.20 4.20 10.97
N VAL A 53 1.48 2.92 11.25
CA VAL A 53 0.77 1.79 10.63
C VAL A 53 -0.74 1.91 10.86
N GLU A 54 -1.18 2.31 12.05
CA GLU A 54 -2.59 2.53 12.34
C GLU A 54 -3.24 3.54 11.39
N ARG A 55 -2.58 4.68 11.13
CA ARG A 55 -3.12 5.71 10.24
C ARG A 55 -3.17 5.24 8.79
N LEU A 56 -2.16 4.49 8.36
CA LEU A 56 -2.14 3.84 7.06
C LEU A 56 -3.36 2.92 6.91
N LEU A 57 -3.58 2.02 7.86
CA LEU A 57 -4.68 1.05 7.83
C LEU A 57 -6.06 1.70 7.84
N ARG A 58 -6.28 2.72 8.69
CA ARG A 58 -7.53 3.49 8.69
C ARG A 58 -7.80 4.16 7.35
N ALA A 59 -6.78 4.76 6.73
CA ALA A 59 -6.93 5.39 5.43
C ALA A 59 -7.22 4.37 4.32
N LEU A 60 -6.54 3.21 4.31
CA LEU A 60 -6.83 2.11 3.39
C LEU A 60 -8.27 1.60 3.51
N ALA A 61 -8.78 1.45 4.74
CA ALA A 61 -10.16 1.05 4.98
C ALA A 61 -11.17 2.04 4.37
N VAL A 62 -10.95 3.35 4.52
CA VAL A 62 -11.81 4.38 3.90
C VAL A 62 -11.72 4.37 2.37
N LEU A 63 -10.56 4.01 1.83
CA LEU A 63 -10.34 3.90 0.38
C LEU A 63 -10.86 2.57 -0.19
N ASP A 64 -11.34 1.66 0.67
CA ASP A 64 -11.79 0.31 0.33
C ASP A 64 -10.68 -0.40 -0.48
N VAL A 65 -9.52 -0.47 0.19
CA VAL A 65 -8.26 -1.12 -0.22
C VAL A 65 -7.78 -2.00 0.91
N GLU A 66 -7.33 -3.21 0.59
CA GLU A 66 -6.79 -4.16 1.56
C GLU A 66 -5.25 -4.19 1.52
N LEU A 67 -4.61 -4.27 2.69
CA LEU A 67 -3.18 -4.57 2.80
C LEU A 67 -2.99 -6.07 3.03
N VAL A 68 -2.35 -6.75 2.09
CA VAL A 68 -2.07 -8.19 2.17
C VAL A 68 -0.57 -8.40 2.40
N LEU A 69 -0.21 -9.13 3.45
CA LEU A 69 1.15 -9.60 3.67
C LEU A 69 1.32 -10.98 3.04
N ARG A 70 2.38 -11.15 2.24
CA ARG A 70 2.73 -12.43 1.61
C ARG A 70 4.21 -12.67 1.80
N GLU A 71 4.60 -13.92 2.01
CA GLU A 71 6.00 -14.31 1.93
C GLU A 71 6.53 -14.06 0.52
N LYS A 72 7.78 -13.62 0.39
CA LYS A 72 8.42 -13.55 -0.92
C LYS A 72 8.56 -14.98 -1.43
N GLN A 73 8.06 -15.29 -2.62
CA GLN A 73 8.45 -16.52 -3.29
C GLN A 73 9.97 -16.50 -3.47
N SER A 74 10.68 -17.30 -2.68
CA SER A 74 12.07 -17.62 -2.90
C SER A 74 12.17 -18.26 -4.29
N THR A 75 12.88 -17.62 -5.22
CA THR A 75 13.16 -18.18 -6.56
C THR A 75 14.07 -19.41 -6.53
N ILE A 76 14.28 -20.01 -5.35
CA ILE A 76 15.04 -21.25 -5.17
C ILE A 76 14.06 -22.43 -5.23
N ALA A 77 13.47 -22.66 -6.39
CA ALA A 77 12.69 -23.86 -6.67
C ALA A 77 12.74 -24.18 -8.17
N ASN A 78 13.95 -24.23 -8.75
CA ASN A 78 14.21 -24.88 -10.04
C ASN A 78 15.71 -25.08 -10.35
N VAL A 79 16.52 -25.48 -9.35
CA VAL A 79 17.92 -25.91 -9.58
C VAL A 79 18.14 -27.41 -9.28
N GLN A 80 17.09 -28.16 -8.90
CA GLN A 80 17.23 -29.58 -8.54
C GLN A 80 16.45 -30.57 -9.43
N ALA A 81 16.01 -30.15 -10.62
CA ALA A 81 15.33 -31.05 -11.57
C ALA A 81 16.13 -31.34 -12.85
N ASN A 82 17.43 -30.98 -12.90
CA ASN A 82 18.26 -31.24 -14.09
C ASN A 82 19.62 -31.87 -13.75
N GLN A 83 19.67 -32.69 -12.70
CA GLN A 83 20.74 -33.65 -12.46
C GLN A 83 20.09 -34.99 -12.11
N GLU A 84 20.61 -36.09 -12.67
CA GLU A 84 20.02 -37.43 -12.79
C GLU A 84 19.14 -37.54 -14.08
N VAL A 85 19.46 -38.32 -15.12
CA VAL A 85 20.10 -39.65 -15.18
C VAL A 85 20.61 -39.94 -16.62
N TRP A 86 21.85 -40.47 -16.73
CA TRP A 86 22.59 -41.12 -17.86
C TRP A 86 22.45 -40.58 -19.29
#